data_AF-A0A959EVU1-F1
#
_entry.id   AF-A0A959EVU1-F1
#
_cell.length_a   1.000
_cell.length_b   1.000
_cell.length_c   1.000
_cell.angle_alpha   90.00
_cell.angle_beta   90.00
_cell.angle_gamma   90.00
#
_symmetry.space_group_name_H-M   'P 1'
#
loop_
_entity.id
_entity.type
_entity.pdbx_description
1 polymer ?
#
loop_
_entity_poly.entity_id
_entity_poly.type
_entity_poly.pdbx_seq_one_letter_code
_entity_poly.pdbx_strand_id
1 'polypeptide(L)'
;KVRRFNWLDYTTADIFPANEYTLNGEEVPYGADNLTRMVLNPDVTVRSRGVIEKCSFCVQRIQEGKLTAKREGRRLRDADVKTACQTACPTGAITFGDMNNQDGALAQHLESPLNYRVLEEINVQSSVYYSAKVVNRDEEIS
;
A
#
# COMPACT_ATOMS: atom_id res chain seq x y z
N LYS A 1 5.01 -10.69 9.27
CA LYS A 1 4.38 -9.66 10.15
C LYS A 1 4.32 -8.31 9.41
N VAL A 2 3.12 -7.77 9.13
CA VAL A 2 2.92 -6.60 8.24
C VAL A 2 2.42 -5.32 8.93
N ARG A 3 2.14 -5.38 10.24
CA ARG A 3 1.86 -4.19 11.06
C ARG A 3 3.19 -3.60 11.51
N ARG A 4 3.33 -2.27 11.48
CA ARG A 4 4.48 -1.52 11.99
C ARG A 4 3.99 -0.61 13.12
N PHE A 5 4.76 -0.51 14.19
CA PHE A 5 4.38 0.30 15.35
C PHE A 5 5.32 1.50 15.42
N ASN A 6 4.75 2.68 15.64
CA ASN A 6 5.51 3.91 15.81
C ASN A 6 6.02 4.01 17.25
N TRP A 7 7.26 3.58 17.48
CA TRP A 7 7.88 3.59 18.81
C TRP A 7 8.26 4.99 19.27
N LEU A 8 8.73 5.82 18.34
CA LEU A 8 9.15 7.21 18.55
C LEU A 8 8.28 8.13 17.70
N ASP A 9 8.32 9.42 17.98
CA ASP A 9 7.78 10.42 17.07
C ASP A 9 8.80 10.71 15.96
N TYR A 10 8.49 10.26 14.73
CA TYR A 10 9.36 10.43 13.57
C TYR A 10 9.10 11.73 12.81
N THR A 11 8.00 12.43 13.12
CA THR A 11 7.49 13.53 12.29
C THR A 11 7.15 14.79 13.09
N THR A 12 7.41 14.82 14.41
CA THR A 12 6.94 15.88 15.33
C THR A 12 5.44 16.14 15.16
N ALA A 13 4.69 15.07 14.96
CA ALA A 13 3.24 15.13 14.80
C ALA A 13 2.54 14.97 16.16
N ASP A 14 3.29 14.66 17.22
CA ASP A 14 2.77 14.59 18.57
C ASP A 14 2.45 16.00 19.10
N ILE A 15 1.46 16.07 19.99
CA ILE A 15 0.97 17.32 20.60
C ILE A 15 1.78 17.62 21.88
N PHE A 16 2.52 16.63 22.40
CA PHE A 16 3.27 16.74 23.64
C PHE A 16 4.76 17.02 23.36
N PRO A 17 5.27 18.22 23.71
CA PRO A 17 6.69 18.57 23.49
C PRO A 17 7.67 17.63 24.21
N ALA A 18 7.25 16.99 25.30
CA ALA A 18 8.05 16.01 26.03
C ALA A 18 8.33 14.70 25.25
N ASN A 19 7.59 14.45 24.15
CA ASN A 19 7.75 13.27 23.32
C ASN A 19 8.55 13.55 22.03
N GLU A 20 8.97 14.79 21.80
CA GLU A 20 9.83 15.17 20.68
C GLU A 20 11.27 14.78 21.01
N TYR A 21 11.72 13.68 20.44
CA TYR A 21 13.12 13.25 20.55
C TYR A 21 13.90 13.75 19.35
N THR A 22 15.06 14.35 19.61
CA THR A 22 16.04 14.66 18.57
C THR A 22 16.61 13.34 18.04
N LEU A 23 16.21 12.94 16.83
CA LEU A 23 16.83 11.82 16.14
C LEU A 23 18.19 12.29 15.58
N ASN A 24 19.25 11.54 15.86
CA ASN A 24 20.59 11.78 15.32
C ASN A 24 21.24 13.14 15.65
N GLY A 25 20.79 13.83 16.71
CA GLY A 25 21.35 15.12 17.12
C GLY A 25 20.89 16.33 16.29
N GLU A 26 19.89 16.16 15.43
CA GLU A 26 19.22 17.27 14.73
C GLU A 26 18.24 17.98 15.68
N GLU A 27 18.26 19.33 15.70
CA GLU A 27 17.29 20.14 16.47
C GLU A 27 15.86 19.97 15.96
N VAL A 28 15.70 19.78 14.65
CA VAL A 28 14.41 19.60 13.97
C VAL A 28 14.51 18.32 13.12
N PRO A 29 13.72 17.27 13.42
CA PRO A 29 13.72 16.06 12.60
C PRO A 29 13.39 16.37 11.13
N TYR A 30 14.00 15.66 10.17
CA TYR A 30 13.77 15.89 8.74
C TYR A 30 12.28 16.02 8.34
N GLY A 31 11.36 15.26 8.94
CA GLY A 31 9.91 15.34 8.64
C GLY A 31 9.14 16.50 9.30
N ALA A 32 9.81 17.28 10.15
CA ALA A 32 9.26 18.39 10.91
C ALA A 32 9.47 19.75 10.25
N ASP A 33 10.44 19.85 9.35
CA ASP A 33 10.75 21.10 8.64
C ASP A 33 9.59 21.51 7.70
N ASN A 34 9.34 22.82 7.61
CA ASN A 34 8.24 23.34 6.81
C ASN A 34 8.43 23.06 5.31
N LEU A 35 9.67 23.05 4.82
CA LEU A 35 9.97 22.74 3.42
C LEU A 35 9.69 21.27 3.12
N THR A 36 10.16 20.37 3.98
CA THR A 36 10.02 18.92 3.78
C THR A 36 8.58 18.44 3.99
N ARG A 37 7.81 19.10 4.86
CA ARG A 37 6.38 18.82 5.06
C ARG A 37 5.53 18.98 3.80
N MET A 38 5.95 19.81 2.85
CA MET A 38 5.24 19.96 1.57
C MET A 38 5.28 18.71 0.68
N VAL A 39 6.15 17.74 0.97
CA VAL A 39 6.22 16.45 0.26
C VAL A 39 5.13 15.48 0.74
N LEU A 40 4.54 15.74 1.91
CA LEU A 40 3.56 14.85 2.51
C LEU A 40 2.22 14.91 1.78
N ASN A 41 1.58 13.74 1.62
CA ASN A 41 0.27 13.64 1.00
C ASN A 41 -0.81 14.17 1.97
N PRO A 42 -1.62 15.17 1.59
CA PRO A 42 -2.66 15.74 2.46
C PRO A 42 -3.79 14.75 2.78
N ASP A 43 -4.03 13.75 1.93
CA ASP A 43 -5.11 12.77 2.09
C ASP A 43 -4.72 11.58 2.99
N VAL A 44 -3.48 11.56 3.48
CA VAL A 44 -2.97 10.50 4.36
C VAL A 44 -2.59 11.10 5.71
N THR A 45 -3.04 10.47 6.78
CA THR A 45 -2.72 10.94 8.13
C THR A 45 -1.24 10.74 8.44
N VAL A 46 -0.58 11.83 8.85
CA VAL A 46 0.72 11.79 9.50
C VAL A 46 0.48 11.27 10.92
N ARG A 47 1.06 10.11 11.25
CA ARG A 47 0.78 9.42 12.51
C ARG A 47 1.84 9.77 13.55
N SER A 48 1.37 10.07 14.76
CA SER A 48 2.23 10.27 15.93
C SER A 48 2.73 8.94 16.52
N ARG A 49 3.49 9.04 17.61
CA ARG A 49 3.97 7.93 18.42
C ARG A 49 2.81 7.09 18.98
N GLY A 50 3.03 5.79 19.15
CA GLY A 50 2.08 4.88 19.81
C GLY A 50 0.99 4.32 18.91
N VAL A 51 1.01 4.64 17.61
CA VAL A 51 0.04 4.15 16.63
C VAL A 51 0.62 3.01 15.81
N ILE A 52 -0.23 2.00 15.52
CA ILE A 52 0.10 0.93 14.58
C ILE A 52 -0.32 1.34 13.17
N GLU A 53 0.57 1.12 12.21
CA GLU A 53 0.29 1.24 10.80
C GLU A 53 0.36 -0.08 10.04
N LYS A 54 -0.28 -0.08 8.87
CA LYS A 54 -0.34 -1.20 7.93
C LYS A 54 -0.62 -0.64 6.53
N CYS A 55 -0.28 -1.40 5.50
CA CYS A 55 -0.82 -1.19 4.17
C CYS A 55 -2.37 -1.21 4.20
N SER A 56 -2.96 -0.09 3.80
CA SER A 56 -4.42 0.12 3.70
C SER A 56 -4.94 0.03 2.25
N PHE A 57 -4.13 -0.53 1.35
CA PHE A 57 -4.38 -0.53 -0.10
C PHE A 57 -4.67 0.86 -0.69
N CYS A 58 -3.97 1.87 -0.18
CA CYS A 58 -4.14 3.26 -0.60
C CYS A 58 -5.60 3.71 -0.52
N VAL A 59 -6.22 3.53 0.66
CA VAL A 59 -7.63 3.89 0.92
C VAL A 59 -7.98 5.30 0.43
N GLN A 60 -7.06 6.26 0.51
CA GLN A 60 -7.24 7.61 0.00
C GLN A 60 -7.57 7.64 -1.50
N ARG A 61 -6.84 6.86 -2.32
CA ARG A 61 -7.07 6.74 -3.76
C ARG A 61 -8.36 5.97 -4.07
N ILE A 62 -8.69 4.97 -3.25
CA ILE A 62 -9.95 4.22 -3.39
C ILE A 62 -11.15 5.15 -3.17
N GLN A 63 -11.10 6.01 -2.14
CA GLN A 63 -12.20 6.92 -1.84
C GLN A 63 -12.34 8.00 -2.91
N GLU A 64 -11.24 8.56 -3.38
CA GLU A 64 -11.22 9.52 -4.49
C GLU A 64 -11.82 8.94 -5.77
N GLY A 65 -11.40 7.73 -6.17
CA GLY A 65 -11.95 7.04 -7.34
C GLY A 65 -13.44 6.72 -7.19
N LYS A 66 -13.87 6.27 -6.00
CA LYS A 66 -15.29 6.04 -5.68
C LYS A 66 -16.11 7.33 -5.73
N LEU A 67 -15.57 8.43 -5.21
CA LEU A 67 -16.24 9.73 -5.22
C LEU A 67 -16.44 10.23 -6.65
N THR A 68 -15.41 10.13 -7.48
CA THR A 68 -15.46 10.53 -8.90
C THR A 68 -16.47 9.71 -9.67
N ALA A 69 -16.46 8.39 -9.54
CA ALA A 69 -17.43 7.52 -10.19
C ALA A 69 -18.88 7.81 -9.76
N LYS A 70 -19.10 8.05 -8.45
CA LYS A 70 -20.41 8.45 -7.92
C LYS A 70 -20.87 9.79 -8.48
N ARG A 71 -19.98 10.79 -8.58
CA ARG A 71 -20.28 12.11 -9.17
C ARG A 71 -20.70 11.99 -10.63
N GLU A 72 -20.11 11.06 -11.36
CA GLU A 72 -20.41 10.78 -12.77
C GLU A 72 -21.60 9.82 -12.96
N GLY A 73 -22.24 9.37 -11.88
CA GLY A 73 -23.41 8.47 -11.95
C GLY A 73 -23.10 7.07 -12.48
N ARG A 74 -21.83 6.64 -12.45
CA ARG A 74 -21.38 5.35 -12.98
C ARG A 74 -20.76 4.47 -11.90
N ARG A 75 -20.64 3.18 -12.20
CA ARG A 75 -19.88 2.25 -11.36
C ARG A 75 -18.37 2.53 -11.45
N LEU A 76 -17.66 2.17 -10.39
CA LEU A 76 -16.21 2.19 -10.34
C LEU A 76 -15.63 1.24 -11.40
N ARG A 77 -14.64 1.71 -12.14
CA ARG A 77 -13.90 0.95 -13.15
C ARG A 77 -12.49 0.69 -12.64
N ASP A 78 -11.85 -0.38 -13.11
CA ASP A 78 -10.48 -0.74 -12.69
C ASP A 78 -9.46 0.36 -13.00
N ALA A 79 -9.71 1.16 -14.04
CA ALA A 79 -8.84 2.29 -14.41
C ALA A 79 -8.91 3.48 -13.43
N ASP A 80 -9.98 3.59 -12.62
CA ASP A 80 -10.19 4.74 -11.73
C ASP A 80 -9.27 4.70 -10.50
N VAL A 81 -8.78 3.52 -10.11
CA VAL A 81 -7.98 3.35 -8.90
C VAL A 81 -6.71 2.57 -9.22
N LYS A 82 -5.57 3.27 -9.13
CA LYS A 82 -4.25 2.63 -9.14
C LYS A 82 -3.55 2.88 -7.81
N THR A 83 -3.14 1.81 -7.14
CA THR A 83 -2.39 1.94 -5.89
C THR A 83 -1.00 2.54 -6.13
N ALA A 84 -0.40 3.12 -5.09
CA ALA A 84 0.93 3.73 -5.21
C ALA A 84 1.98 2.69 -5.61
N CYS A 85 1.96 1.50 -4.99
CA CYS A 85 2.89 0.41 -5.30
C CYS A 85 2.68 -0.19 -6.71
N GLN A 86 1.44 -0.31 -7.17
CA GLN A 86 1.15 -0.71 -8.57
C GLN A 86 1.68 0.31 -9.57
N THR A 87 1.50 1.61 -9.30
CA THR A 87 1.94 2.68 -10.20
C THR A 87 3.47 2.78 -10.26
N ALA A 88 4.13 2.58 -9.12
CA ALA A 88 5.59 2.67 -9.02
C ALA A 88 6.32 1.46 -9.61
N CYS A 89 5.64 0.33 -9.80
CA CYS A 89 6.26 -0.91 -10.25
C CYS A 89 6.47 -0.89 -11.79
N PRO A 90 7.72 -0.85 -12.29
CA PRO A 90 7.96 -0.79 -13.73
C PRO A 90 7.67 -2.13 -14.43
N THR A 91 7.76 -3.25 -13.72
CA THR A 91 7.53 -4.59 -14.26
C THR A 91 6.06 -4.99 -14.29
N GLY A 92 5.16 -4.18 -13.72
CA GLY A 92 3.73 -4.51 -13.65
C GLY A 92 3.41 -5.70 -12.74
N ALA A 93 4.26 -6.01 -11.75
CA ALA A 93 4.10 -7.20 -10.91
C ALA A 93 2.90 -7.16 -9.95
N ILE A 94 2.37 -5.97 -9.66
CA ILE A 94 1.27 -5.78 -8.71
C ILE A 94 0.03 -5.31 -9.48
N THR A 95 -1.01 -6.14 -9.51
CA THR A 95 -2.31 -5.76 -10.07
C THR A 95 -3.33 -5.60 -8.94
N PHE A 96 -3.98 -4.44 -8.90
CA PHE A 96 -5.05 -4.13 -7.95
C PHE A 96 -6.35 -3.85 -8.72
N GLY A 97 -7.49 -4.30 -8.21
CA GLY A 97 -8.80 -4.17 -8.86
C GLY A 97 -9.96 -4.66 -7.99
N ASP A 98 -11.18 -4.60 -8.54
CA ASP A 98 -12.38 -5.12 -7.89
C ASP A 98 -12.51 -6.64 -8.15
N MET A 99 -12.52 -7.45 -7.09
CA MET A 99 -12.71 -8.91 -7.22
C MET A 99 -14.10 -9.30 -7.73
N ASN A 100 -15.09 -8.41 -7.64
CA ASN A 100 -16.44 -8.69 -8.15
C ASN A 100 -16.56 -8.42 -9.66
N ASN A 101 -15.55 -7.79 -10.28
CA ASN A 101 -15.52 -7.52 -11.71
C ASN A 101 -14.82 -8.69 -12.42
N GLN A 102 -15.59 -9.57 -13.07
CA GLN A 102 -15.06 -10.76 -13.77
C GLN A 102 -14.34 -10.42 -15.06
N ASP A 103 -14.64 -9.28 -15.68
CA ASP A 103 -14.00 -8.84 -16.93
C ASP A 103 -12.69 -8.06 -16.67
N GLY A 104 -12.34 -7.84 -15.40
CA GLY A 104 -11.19 -7.05 -14.99
C GLY A 104 -9.85 -7.77 -15.14
N ALA A 105 -8.76 -7.00 -15.23
CA ALA A 105 -7.41 -7.55 -15.30
C ALA A 105 -7.07 -8.43 -14.07
N LEU A 106 -7.61 -8.08 -12.90
CA LEU A 106 -7.43 -8.86 -11.67
C LEU A 106 -8.05 -10.26 -11.79
N ALA A 107 -9.24 -10.38 -12.37
CA ALA A 107 -9.91 -11.68 -12.53
C ALA A 107 -9.09 -12.62 -13.41
N GLN A 108 -8.58 -12.12 -14.54
CA GLN A 108 -7.69 -12.87 -15.44
C GLN A 108 -6.43 -13.34 -14.72
N HIS A 109 -5.80 -12.48 -13.91
CA HIS A 109 -4.63 -12.89 -13.15
C HIS A 109 -4.96 -13.96 -12.10
N LEU A 110 -6.13 -13.89 -11.44
CA LEU A 110 -6.53 -14.82 -10.39
C LEU A 110 -6.78 -16.24 -10.89
N GLU A 111 -7.16 -16.42 -12.15
CA GLU A 111 -7.38 -17.75 -12.77
C GLU A 111 -6.10 -18.57 -12.94
N SER A 112 -4.92 -17.95 -12.84
CA SER A 112 -3.66 -18.66 -13.00
C SER A 112 -3.46 -19.76 -11.93
N PRO A 113 -3.12 -21.01 -12.33
CA PRO A 113 -2.89 -22.10 -11.39
C PRO A 113 -1.63 -21.91 -10.53
N LEU A 114 -0.79 -20.92 -10.87
CA LEU A 114 0.43 -20.59 -10.12
C LEU A 114 0.14 -19.72 -8.89
N ASN A 115 -1.09 -19.26 -8.71
CA ASN A 115 -1.46 -18.40 -7.62
C ASN A 115 -1.67 -19.16 -6.32
N TYR A 116 -1.19 -18.59 -5.23
CA TYR A 116 -1.41 -19.08 -3.89
C TYR A 116 -1.60 -17.91 -2.92
N ARG A 117 -2.33 -18.15 -1.83
CA ARG A 117 -2.39 -17.22 -0.70
C ARG A 117 -1.32 -17.61 0.31
N VAL A 118 -0.78 -16.61 1.00
CA VAL A 118 0.21 -16.84 2.04
C VAL A 118 -0.48 -17.35 3.30
N LEU A 119 0.02 -18.45 3.87
CA LEU A 119 -0.48 -19.10 5.09
C LEU A 119 -1.93 -19.59 4.96
N GLU A 120 -2.20 -20.42 3.95
CA GLU A 120 -3.53 -21.02 3.71
C GLU A 120 -3.92 -22.05 4.78
N GLU A 121 -2.94 -22.70 5.40
CA GLU A 121 -3.13 -23.77 6.38
C GLU A 121 -3.90 -23.30 7.62
N ILE A 122 -3.78 -22.02 7.94
CA ILE A 122 -4.47 -21.37 9.08
C ILE A 122 -5.72 -20.59 8.66
N ASN A 123 -6.16 -20.72 7.40
CA ASN A 123 -7.39 -20.12 6.85
C ASN A 123 -7.54 -18.60 7.12
N VAL A 124 -6.48 -17.82 6.90
CA VAL A 124 -6.49 -16.34 7.10
C VAL A 124 -7.37 -15.61 6.07
N GLN A 125 -7.73 -16.27 4.96
CA GLN A 125 -8.54 -15.71 3.87
C GLN A 125 -8.03 -14.34 3.40
N SER A 126 -6.73 -14.27 3.10
CA SER A 126 -6.12 -13.03 2.66
C SER A 126 -6.68 -12.57 1.30
N SER A 127 -6.82 -11.25 1.13
CA SER A 127 -7.25 -10.64 -0.14
C SER A 127 -6.10 -10.47 -1.15
N VAL A 128 -4.89 -10.93 -0.81
CA VAL A 128 -3.70 -10.80 -1.66
C VAL A 128 -3.27 -12.19 -2.10
N TYR A 129 -3.14 -12.36 -3.41
CA TYR A 129 -2.64 -13.57 -4.03
C TYR A 129 -1.24 -13.30 -4.56
N TYR A 130 -0.37 -14.29 -4.44
CA TYR A 130 0.98 -14.26 -4.98
C TYR A 130 1.10 -15.31 -6.07
N SER A 131 1.79 -14.99 -7.15
CA SER A 131 2.12 -15.97 -8.18
C SER A 131 3.47 -16.62 -7.88
N ALA A 132 3.56 -17.93 -8.06
CA ALA A 132 4.79 -18.67 -7.89
C ALA A 132 5.90 -18.14 -8.82
N LYS A 133 7.13 -18.05 -8.30
CA LYS A 133 8.29 -17.70 -9.11
C LYS A 133 8.70 -18.89 -9.95
N VAL A 134 8.47 -18.82 -11.26
CA VAL A 134 9.00 -19.79 -12.22
C VAL A 134 10.36 -19.30 -12.69
N VAL A 135 11.41 -20.09 -12.45
CA VAL A 135 12.76 -19.83 -12.96
C VAL A 135 13.01 -20.79 -14.11
N ASN A 136 13.05 -20.27 -15.32
CA ASN A 136 13.41 -21.08 -16.49
C ASN A 136 14.91 -21.36 -16.44
N ARG A 137 15.30 -22.63 -16.26
CA ARG A 137 16.70 -23.07 -16.24
C ARG A 137 17.01 -23.74 -17.57
N ASP A 138 18.20 -23.48 -18.10
CA ASP A 138 18.70 -24.18 -19.28
C ASP A 138 19.10 -25.61 -18.88
N GLU A 139 18.66 -26.60 -19.66
CA GLU A 139 18.91 -28.02 -19.36
C GLU A 139 20.40 -28.37 -19.53
N GLU A 140 21.14 -27.65 -20.39
CA GLU A 140 22.57 -27.92 -20.66
C GLU A 140 23.52 -27.42 -19.56
N ILE A 141 23.05 -26.51 -18.68
CA ILE A 141 23.87 -25.84 -17.66
C ILE A 141 23.48 -26.29 -16.23
N SER A 142 22.52 -27.21 -16.10
CA SER A 142 22.03 -27.72 -14.81
C SER A 142 22.81 -28.91 -14.26
#